data_AF-A0A2M7QCP9-F1
#
_entry.id   AF-A0A2M7QCP9-F1
#
_cell.length_a   1.000
_cell.length_b   1.000
_cell.length_c   1.000
_cell.angle_alpha   90.00
_cell.angle_beta   90.00
_cell.angle_gamma   90.00
#
_symmetry.space_group_name_H-M   'P 1'
#
loop_
_entity.id
_entity.type
_entity.pdbx_description
1 polymer ?
#
loop_
_entity_poly.entity_id
_entity_poly.type
_entity_poly.pdbx_seq_one_letter_code
_entity_poly.pdbx_strand_id
1 'polypeptide(L)'
;MKKTKLLEDSMVKYSDLINIQTRESNEPLEKIINIPNGYQPEIQDMKQFVGNNILVRKDVYDRLSDAQKLLQSIDKKLSLYVAYGYRTLQIQTMRFLKRLAIECQKYYPDPNELYEAVHRSVAVPSVSGHPTGGAVDLYIVDKKTGKQLDFGSPMYDYTTLKYYVFSSEVTDIQKK
;
A
#
# COMPACT_ATOMS: atom_id res chain seq x y z
N MET A 1 19.01 -10.91 -11.79
CA MET A 1 18.06 -10.54 -12.86
C MET A 1 16.89 -11.51 -13.01
N LYS A 2 17.07 -12.81 -13.32
CA LYS A 2 15.92 -13.74 -13.53
C LYS A 2 14.96 -13.85 -12.33
N LYS A 3 15.48 -13.90 -11.10
CA LYS A 3 14.67 -14.06 -9.87
C LYS A 3 13.80 -12.85 -9.55
N THR A 4 14.35 -11.64 -9.68
CA THR A 4 13.61 -10.38 -9.50
C THR A 4 12.50 -10.24 -10.51
N LYS A 5 12.77 -10.57 -11.78
CA LYS A 5 11.76 -10.49 -12.84
C LYS A 5 10.54 -11.36 -12.56
N LEU A 6 10.73 -12.59 -12.04
CA LEU A 6 9.62 -13.46 -11.65
C LEU A 6 8.75 -12.86 -10.52
N LEU A 7 9.38 -12.15 -9.57
CA LEU A 7 8.65 -11.46 -8.50
C LEU A 7 7.89 -10.25 -9.05
N GLU A 8 8.52 -9.47 -9.94
CA GLU A 8 7.88 -8.34 -10.62
C GLU A 8 6.71 -8.78 -11.49
N ASP A 9 6.85 -9.90 -12.21
CA ASP A 9 5.80 -10.47 -13.06
C ASP A 9 4.62 -11.02 -12.25
N SER A 10 4.79 -11.26 -10.95
CA SER A 10 3.71 -11.68 -10.03
C SER A 10 2.91 -10.51 -9.45
N MET A 11 3.37 -9.26 -9.66
CA MET A 11 2.64 -8.08 -9.24
C MET A 11 1.66 -7.63 -10.31
N VAL A 12 0.58 -6.96 -9.90
CA VAL A 12 -0.30 -6.24 -10.81
C VAL A 12 0.50 -5.14 -11.52
N LYS A 13 0.43 -5.12 -12.84
CA LYS A 13 1.15 -4.20 -13.70
C LYS A 13 0.30 -2.98 -14.06
N TYR A 14 0.94 -1.88 -14.42
CA TYR A 14 0.25 -0.72 -14.96
C TYR A 14 -0.54 -1.07 -16.23
N SER A 15 0.07 -1.87 -17.11
CA SER A 15 -0.54 -2.38 -18.34
C SER A 15 -1.79 -3.24 -18.11
N ASP A 16 -1.89 -3.92 -16.96
CA ASP A 16 -3.09 -4.67 -16.58
C ASP A 16 -4.28 -3.74 -16.27
N LEU A 17 -3.99 -2.50 -15.82
CA LEU A 17 -4.98 -1.57 -15.26
C LEU A 17 -5.40 -0.47 -16.23
N ILE A 18 -4.53 -0.06 -17.16
CA ILE A 18 -4.72 1.16 -17.99
C ILE A 18 -6.01 1.13 -18.83
N ASN A 19 -6.47 -0.05 -19.23
CA ASN A 19 -7.66 -0.22 -20.07
C ASN A 19 -8.92 -0.56 -19.27
N ILE A 20 -8.83 -0.66 -17.93
CA ILE A 20 -9.98 -0.93 -17.09
C ILE A 20 -10.83 0.34 -17.02
N GLN A 21 -12.06 0.25 -17.49
CA GLN A 21 -13.02 1.34 -17.33
C GLN A 21 -13.41 1.47 -15.86
N THR A 22 -13.16 2.66 -15.30
CA THR A 22 -13.54 2.99 -13.93
C THR A 22 -14.67 4.00 -13.92
N ARG A 23 -15.42 4.00 -12.82
CA ARG A 23 -16.45 5.01 -12.53
C ARG A 23 -16.38 5.35 -11.05
N GLU A 24 -16.87 6.52 -10.71
CA GLU A 24 -17.03 6.92 -9.32
C GLU A 24 -17.98 5.95 -8.60
N SER A 25 -17.57 5.46 -7.42
CA SER A 25 -18.39 4.55 -6.61
C SER A 25 -19.54 5.29 -5.90
N ASN A 26 -19.36 6.59 -5.62
CA ASN A 26 -20.26 7.43 -4.82
C ASN A 26 -20.41 6.98 -3.35
N GLU A 27 -19.70 5.94 -2.90
CA GLU A 27 -19.60 5.65 -1.47
C GLU A 27 -18.93 6.79 -0.71
N PRO A 28 -19.39 7.09 0.51
CA PRO A 28 -18.73 8.08 1.36
C PRO A 28 -17.35 7.61 1.80
N LEU A 29 -16.48 8.58 2.11
CA LEU A 29 -15.24 8.35 2.82
C LEU A 29 -15.51 8.35 4.33
N GLU A 30 -15.17 7.25 4.98
CA GLU A 30 -15.33 7.02 6.41
C GLU A 30 -14.00 7.13 7.14
N LYS A 31 -14.05 7.65 8.38
CA LYS A 31 -12.91 7.66 9.29
C LYS A 31 -12.72 6.28 9.90
N ILE A 32 -11.49 5.79 9.91
CA ILE A 32 -11.15 4.58 10.66
C ILE A 32 -11.11 4.90 12.15
N ILE A 33 -12.05 4.34 12.90
CA ILE A 33 -12.21 4.56 14.35
C ILE A 33 -12.01 3.29 15.18
N ASN A 34 -12.38 2.12 14.66
CA ASN A 34 -12.44 0.87 15.41
C ASN A 34 -11.18 0.01 15.25
N ILE A 35 -10.21 0.50 14.49
CA ILE A 35 -8.93 -0.16 14.22
C ILE A 35 -7.84 0.84 14.56
N PRO A 36 -6.79 0.45 15.31
CA PRO A 36 -5.62 1.28 15.52
C PRO A 36 -5.09 1.85 14.19
N ASN A 37 -4.84 3.15 14.15
CA ASN A 37 -4.39 3.81 12.95
C ASN A 37 -3.54 5.04 13.25
N GLY A 38 -2.72 5.41 12.27
CA GLY A 38 -1.87 6.59 12.37
C GLY A 38 -0.82 6.62 11.27
N TYR A 39 -0.49 7.83 10.83
CA TYR A 39 0.55 8.05 9.84
C TYR A 39 1.93 7.73 10.38
N GLN A 40 2.76 7.06 9.57
CA GLN A 40 4.18 6.91 9.87
C GLN A 40 4.88 8.28 9.95
N PRO A 41 5.93 8.45 10.77
CA PRO A 41 6.66 9.71 10.91
C PRO A 41 7.11 10.32 9.57
N GLU A 42 7.54 9.48 8.63
CA GLU A 42 8.09 9.88 7.34
C GLU A 42 7.01 10.24 6.31
N ILE A 43 5.76 9.83 6.56
CA ILE A 43 4.66 9.92 5.59
C ILE A 43 3.43 10.54 6.27
N GLN A 44 3.41 11.87 6.34
CA GLN A 44 2.36 12.67 6.97
C GLN A 44 1.73 13.71 6.03
N ASP A 45 1.94 13.54 4.72
CA ASP A 45 1.48 14.45 3.67
C ASP A 45 -0.03 14.70 3.67
N MET A 46 -0.85 13.72 4.07
CA MET A 46 -2.31 13.88 4.18
C MET A 46 -2.79 14.64 5.41
N LYS A 47 -1.95 14.86 6.44
CA LYS A 47 -2.38 15.55 7.67
C LYS A 47 -2.89 16.96 7.42
N GLN A 48 -2.35 17.65 6.42
CA GLN A 48 -2.82 18.98 6.03
C GLN A 48 -4.26 19.00 5.49
N PHE A 49 -4.77 17.86 5.00
CA PHE A 49 -6.11 17.73 4.42
C PHE A 49 -7.12 17.15 5.40
N VAL A 50 -6.72 16.16 6.20
CA VAL A 50 -7.64 15.36 7.02
C VAL A 50 -7.22 15.26 8.49
N GLY A 51 -6.19 16.01 8.91
CA GLY A 51 -5.62 15.92 10.25
C GLY A 51 -5.03 14.54 10.52
N ASN A 52 -5.14 14.06 11.76
CA ASN A 52 -4.65 12.72 12.12
C ASN A 52 -5.59 11.58 11.67
N ASN A 53 -6.67 11.88 10.95
CA ASN A 53 -7.60 10.85 10.51
C ASN A 53 -7.05 10.10 9.30
N ILE A 54 -7.32 8.79 9.24
CA ILE A 54 -7.21 8.00 8.03
C ILE A 54 -8.62 7.75 7.50
N LEU A 55 -8.84 8.13 6.24
CA LEU A 55 -10.12 7.95 5.56
C LEU A 55 -10.04 6.79 4.57
N VAL A 56 -11.13 6.04 4.40
CA VAL A 56 -11.29 4.99 3.38
C VAL A 56 -12.73 4.98 2.89
N ARG A 57 -13.04 4.38 1.75
CA ARG A 57 -14.45 4.19 1.37
C ARG A 57 -15.19 3.28 2.35
N LYS A 58 -16.51 3.45 2.43
CA LYS A 58 -17.38 2.68 3.32
C LYS A 58 -17.19 1.16 3.16
N ASP A 59 -17.14 0.64 1.94
CA ASP A 59 -16.94 -0.82 1.73
C ASP A 59 -15.56 -1.29 2.24
N VAL A 60 -14.52 -0.47 2.05
CA VAL A 60 -13.18 -0.76 2.59
C VAL A 60 -13.20 -0.75 4.13
N TYR A 61 -13.90 0.22 4.74
CA TYR A 61 -14.06 0.27 6.20
C TYR A 61 -14.72 -1.00 6.75
N ASP A 62 -15.77 -1.48 6.09
CA ASP A 62 -16.49 -2.69 6.51
C ASP A 62 -15.59 -3.94 6.38
N ARG A 63 -14.91 -4.09 5.24
CA ARG A 63 -13.95 -5.19 5.02
C ARG A 63 -12.80 -5.17 6.01
N LEU A 64 -12.28 -4.00 6.36
CA LEU A 64 -11.25 -3.86 7.38
C LEU A 64 -11.76 -4.30 8.75
N SER A 65 -12.99 -3.94 9.09
CA SER A 65 -13.62 -4.34 10.35
C SER A 65 -13.78 -5.86 10.43
N ASP A 66 -14.14 -6.51 9.32
CA ASP A 66 -14.27 -7.95 9.27
C ASP A 66 -12.91 -8.66 9.27
N ALA A 67 -11.91 -8.13 8.56
CA ALA A 67 -10.53 -8.61 8.63
C ALA A 67 -9.96 -8.50 10.05
N GLN A 68 -10.26 -7.40 10.77
CA GLN A 68 -9.86 -7.23 12.16
C GLN A 68 -10.48 -8.28 13.09
N LYS A 69 -11.77 -8.59 12.92
CA LYS A 69 -12.45 -9.65 13.69
C LYS A 69 -11.87 -11.02 13.38
N LEU A 70 -11.64 -11.31 12.10
CA LEU A 70 -11.04 -12.58 11.66
C LEU A 70 -9.65 -12.76 12.26
N LEU A 71 -8.79 -11.75 12.19
CA LEU A 71 -7.46 -11.76 12.80
C LEU A 71 -7.53 -12.05 14.31
N GLN A 72 -8.45 -11.41 15.03
CA GLN A 72 -8.62 -11.60 16.47
C GLN A 72 -9.22 -12.97 16.83
N SER A 73 -9.92 -13.62 15.91
CA SER A 73 -10.37 -15.01 16.10
C SER A 73 -9.22 -16.01 16.02
N ILE A 74 -8.17 -15.68 15.24
CA ILE A 74 -6.94 -16.48 15.12
C ILE A 74 -6.05 -16.23 16.34
N ASP A 75 -5.77 -14.98 16.66
CA ASP A 75 -5.04 -14.60 17.88
C ASP A 75 -5.57 -13.26 18.43
N LYS A 76 -6.16 -13.31 19.63
CA LYS A 76 -6.73 -12.16 20.34
C LYS A 76 -5.71 -11.08 20.68
N LYS A 77 -4.41 -11.40 20.65
CA LYS A 77 -3.31 -10.46 20.88
C LYS A 77 -2.99 -9.63 19.65
N LEU A 78 -3.47 -9.99 18.47
CA LEU A 78 -3.14 -9.30 17.23
C LEU A 78 -4.19 -8.24 16.86
N SER A 79 -3.71 -7.17 16.22
CA SER A 79 -4.54 -6.13 15.64
C SER A 79 -3.99 -5.70 14.28
N LEU A 80 -4.88 -5.30 13.38
CA LEU A 80 -4.47 -4.48 12.25
C LEU A 80 -4.03 -3.11 12.78
N TYR A 81 -3.10 -2.49 12.07
CA TYR A 81 -2.74 -1.09 12.23
C TYR A 81 -2.72 -0.45 10.85
N VAL A 82 -3.64 0.49 10.60
CA VAL A 82 -3.74 1.17 9.31
C VAL A 82 -2.83 2.40 9.32
N ALA A 83 -1.87 2.43 8.41
CA ALA A 83 -0.87 3.49 8.32
C ALA A 83 -1.19 4.53 7.23
N TYR A 84 -1.99 4.15 6.24
CA TYR A 84 -2.39 5.03 5.15
C TYR A 84 -3.71 4.55 4.51
N GLY A 85 -4.50 5.50 3.98
CA GLY A 85 -5.77 5.23 3.30
C GLY A 85 -5.93 6.14 2.08
N TYR A 86 -7.03 6.90 2.04
CA TYR A 86 -7.28 7.91 1.02
C TYR A 86 -6.11 8.89 0.88
N ARG A 87 -5.68 9.11 -0.37
CA ARG A 87 -4.62 10.04 -0.75
C ARG A 87 -5.18 10.99 -1.80
N THR A 88 -5.04 12.30 -1.66
CA THR A 88 -5.47 13.19 -2.74
C THR A 88 -4.72 12.87 -4.05
N LEU A 89 -5.37 13.07 -5.19
CA LEU A 89 -4.74 12.87 -6.50
C LEU A 89 -3.49 13.74 -6.66
N GLN A 90 -3.48 14.95 -6.08
CA GLN A 90 -2.33 15.83 -6.04
C GLN A 90 -1.13 15.17 -5.33
N ILE A 91 -1.33 14.62 -4.13
CA ILE A 91 -0.26 13.93 -3.39
C ILE A 91 0.20 12.69 -4.16
N GLN A 92 -0.73 11.89 -4.69
CA GLN A 92 -0.38 10.70 -5.49
C GLN A 92 0.48 11.09 -6.70
N THR A 93 0.11 12.16 -7.41
CA THR A 93 0.86 12.67 -8.57
C THR A 93 2.24 13.17 -8.16
N MET A 94 2.35 13.94 -7.08
CA MET A 94 3.66 14.39 -6.58
C MET A 94 4.58 13.23 -6.20
N ARG A 95 4.07 12.20 -5.53
CA ARG A 95 4.84 11.01 -5.15
C ARG A 95 5.28 10.23 -6.39
N PHE A 96 4.38 10.07 -7.35
CA PHE A 96 4.68 9.41 -8.62
C PHE A 96 5.79 10.14 -9.37
N LEU A 97 5.68 11.47 -9.55
CA LEU A 97 6.68 12.27 -10.26
C LEU A 97 8.05 12.24 -9.55
N LYS A 98 8.08 12.31 -8.22
CA LYS A 98 9.33 12.16 -7.44
C LYS A 98 9.99 10.81 -7.71
N ARG A 99 9.20 9.73 -7.75
CA ARG A 99 9.73 8.38 -8.02
C ARG A 99 10.17 8.23 -9.47
N LEU A 100 9.41 8.77 -10.41
CA LEU A 100 9.75 8.81 -11.83
C LEU A 100 11.09 9.51 -12.07
N ALA A 101 11.34 10.64 -11.41
CA ALA A 101 12.60 11.38 -11.52
C ALA A 101 13.83 10.60 -11.02
N ILE A 102 13.62 9.63 -10.11
CA ILE A 102 14.68 8.73 -9.65
C ILE A 102 14.86 7.59 -10.66
N GLU A 103 13.76 6.95 -11.08
CA GLU A 103 13.84 5.79 -11.97
C GLU A 103 14.30 6.17 -13.38
N CYS A 104 14.01 7.38 -13.88
CA CYS A 104 14.46 7.84 -15.20
C CYS A 104 15.98 8.00 -15.33
N GLN A 105 16.74 7.86 -14.23
CA GLN A 105 18.21 7.82 -14.25
C GLN A 105 18.74 6.45 -14.74
N LYS A 106 17.89 5.43 -14.79
CA LYS A 106 18.22 4.11 -15.32
C LYS A 106 17.78 4.00 -16.78
N TYR A 107 18.44 3.13 -17.54
CA TYR A 107 18.06 2.86 -18.92
C TYR A 107 16.84 1.91 -18.96
N TYR A 108 15.80 2.33 -19.69
CA TYR A 108 14.65 1.50 -20.05
C TYR A 108 14.50 1.51 -21.58
N PRO A 109 14.36 0.33 -22.21
CA PRO A 109 14.23 0.25 -23.66
C PRO A 109 12.89 0.79 -24.19
N ASP A 110 11.86 0.81 -23.35
CA ASP A 110 10.51 1.29 -23.68
C ASP A 110 9.95 2.17 -22.55
N PRO A 111 9.27 3.29 -22.85
CA PRO A 111 8.60 4.11 -21.84
C PRO A 111 7.63 3.35 -20.94
N ASN A 112 6.95 2.30 -21.41
CA ASN A 112 6.06 1.54 -20.52
C ASN A 112 6.85 0.80 -19.46
N GLU A 113 8.03 0.26 -19.76
CA GLU A 113 8.86 -0.41 -18.75
C GLU A 113 9.29 0.54 -17.61
N LEU A 114 9.56 1.82 -17.93
CA LEU A 114 9.81 2.85 -16.92
C LEU A 114 8.57 3.08 -16.05
N TYR A 115 7.39 3.21 -16.67
CA TYR A 115 6.13 3.39 -15.92
C TYR A 115 5.82 2.19 -15.05
N GLU A 116 6.04 0.96 -15.54
CA GLU A 116 5.92 -0.27 -14.76
C GLU A 116 6.89 -0.26 -13.57
N ALA A 117 8.15 0.16 -13.77
CA ALA A 117 9.14 0.25 -12.71
C ALA A 117 8.76 1.22 -11.60
N VAL A 118 8.20 2.37 -11.97
CA VAL A 118 7.67 3.34 -11.00
C VAL A 118 6.42 2.78 -10.32
N HIS A 119 5.49 2.20 -11.09
CA HIS A 119 4.19 1.69 -10.64
C HIS A 119 4.32 0.68 -9.51
N ARG A 120 5.34 -0.17 -9.54
CA ARG A 120 5.63 -1.17 -8.48
C ARG A 120 5.80 -0.57 -7.09
N SER A 121 6.26 0.67 -7.00
CA SER A 121 6.48 1.37 -5.72
C SER A 121 5.49 2.50 -5.48
N VAL A 122 5.07 3.19 -6.54
CA VAL A 122 4.07 4.24 -6.49
C VAL A 122 3.21 4.11 -7.74
N ALA A 123 1.97 3.64 -7.58
CA ALA A 123 1.04 3.45 -8.69
C ALA A 123 0.87 4.72 -9.55
N VAL A 124 0.74 4.53 -10.86
CA VAL A 124 0.45 5.62 -11.81
C VAL A 124 -0.86 6.31 -11.40
N PRO A 125 -0.93 7.66 -11.36
CA PRO A 125 -2.07 8.39 -10.79
C PRO A 125 -3.43 8.02 -11.39
N SER A 126 -3.49 7.72 -12.70
CA SER A 126 -4.72 7.38 -13.41
C SER A 126 -5.35 6.05 -12.97
N VAL A 127 -4.58 5.15 -12.36
CA VAL A 127 -5.03 3.82 -11.94
C VAL A 127 -4.77 3.54 -10.46
N SER A 128 -4.38 4.57 -9.70
CA SER A 128 -4.01 4.41 -8.29
C SER A 128 -5.24 4.20 -7.41
N GLY A 129 -5.19 3.22 -6.51
CA GLY A 129 -6.27 2.93 -5.56
C GLY A 129 -6.39 3.91 -4.39
N HIS A 130 -5.31 4.59 -3.97
CA HIS A 130 -5.41 5.51 -2.82
C HIS A 130 -6.28 6.75 -3.13
N PRO A 131 -6.17 7.39 -4.31
CA PRO A 131 -7.10 8.47 -4.70
C PRO A 131 -8.56 8.08 -4.76
N THR A 132 -8.87 6.81 -4.95
CA THR A 132 -10.27 6.37 -4.90
C THR A 132 -10.75 6.16 -3.47
N GLY A 133 -9.88 6.14 -2.46
CA GLY A 133 -10.20 5.68 -1.10
C GLY A 133 -10.41 4.16 -1.00
N GLY A 134 -10.11 3.43 -2.09
CA GLY A 134 -10.26 1.99 -2.22
C GLY A 134 -9.04 1.17 -1.77
N ALA A 135 -7.96 1.82 -1.35
CA ALA A 135 -6.71 1.19 -0.96
C ALA A 135 -6.24 1.64 0.43
N VAL A 136 -5.51 0.75 1.09
CA VAL A 136 -4.90 0.98 2.40
C VAL A 136 -3.50 0.41 2.46
N ASP A 137 -2.65 1.08 3.22
CA ASP A 137 -1.37 0.54 3.64
C ASP A 137 -1.48 0.19 5.13
N LEU A 138 -1.21 -1.06 5.50
CA LEU A 138 -1.36 -1.54 6.88
C LEU A 138 -0.32 -2.60 7.24
N TYR A 139 -0.22 -2.88 8.53
CA TYR A 139 0.54 -4.00 9.08
C TYR A 139 -0.18 -4.60 10.29
N ILE A 140 0.30 -5.74 10.77
CA ILE A 140 -0.22 -6.39 11.98
C ILE A 140 0.67 -6.02 13.16
N VAL A 141 0.06 -5.74 14.31
CA VAL A 141 0.73 -5.43 15.56
C VAL A 141 0.30 -6.36 16.68
N ASP A 142 1.19 -6.60 17.64
CA ASP A 142 0.83 -7.10 18.96
C ASP A 142 0.17 -5.97 19.77
N LYS A 143 -1.05 -6.19 20.23
CA LYS A 143 -1.89 -5.20 20.95
C LYS A 143 -1.30 -4.77 22.29
N LYS A 144 -0.52 -5.63 22.94
CA LYS A 144 0.03 -5.35 24.28
C LYS A 144 1.27 -4.47 24.18
N THR A 145 2.12 -4.75 23.19
CA THR A 145 3.42 -4.08 23.02
C THR A 145 3.38 -2.96 22.00
N GLY A 146 2.36 -2.93 21.13
CA GLY A 146 2.28 -2.02 19.99
C GLY A 146 3.29 -2.32 18.88
N LYS A 147 4.07 -3.41 19.01
CA LYS A 147 5.13 -3.75 18.05
C LYS A 147 4.53 -4.39 16.81
N GLN A 148 5.00 -3.94 15.65
CA GLN A 148 4.72 -4.57 14.36
C GLN A 148 5.27 -6.00 14.33
N LEU A 149 4.49 -6.93 13.78
CA LEU A 149 4.97 -8.27 13.45
C LEU A 149 6.00 -8.18 12.32
N ASP A 150 7.06 -8.96 12.43
CA ASP A 150 8.12 -9.00 11.43
C ASP A 150 7.64 -9.79 10.20
N PHE A 151 7.43 -9.08 9.09
CA PHE A 151 7.15 -9.66 7.76
C PHE A 151 8.40 -9.65 6.86
N GLY A 152 9.58 -9.37 7.42
CA GLY A 152 10.87 -9.43 6.75
C GLY A 152 11.40 -8.11 6.20
N SER A 153 10.56 -7.10 6.02
CA SER A 153 10.96 -5.76 5.58
C SER A 153 10.18 -4.68 6.30
N PRO A 154 10.81 -3.53 6.63
CA PRO A 154 10.09 -2.35 7.07
C PRO A 154 9.07 -1.89 6.03
N MET A 155 8.00 -1.25 6.51
CA MET A 155 7.02 -0.64 5.63
C MET A 155 7.69 0.40 4.71
N TYR A 156 7.39 0.35 3.41
CA TYR A 156 7.95 1.25 2.39
C TYR A 156 9.45 1.14 2.11
N ASP A 157 10.12 0.07 2.56
CA ASP A 157 11.48 -0.24 2.14
C ASP A 157 11.49 -0.99 0.80
N TYR A 158 11.58 -0.23 -0.29
CA TYR A 158 11.64 -0.76 -1.65
C TYR A 158 13.07 -1.14 -2.10
N THR A 159 14.05 -1.09 -1.20
CA THR A 159 15.47 -1.34 -1.54
C THR A 159 15.85 -2.82 -1.46
N THR A 160 15.00 -3.63 -0.82
CA THR A 160 15.18 -5.07 -0.63
C THR A 160 14.26 -5.87 -1.55
N LEU A 161 14.53 -7.16 -1.79
CA LEU A 161 13.56 -8.05 -2.44
C LEU A 161 12.54 -8.62 -1.45
N LYS A 162 12.67 -8.34 -0.15
CA LYS A 162 11.75 -8.87 0.88
C LYS A 162 10.36 -8.22 0.87
N TYR A 163 10.18 -7.05 0.27
CA TYR A 163 8.86 -6.40 0.20
C TYR A 163 7.91 -7.08 -0.79
N TYR A 164 8.40 -7.92 -1.71
CA TYR A 164 7.55 -8.66 -2.64
C TYR A 164 6.78 -9.75 -1.88
N VAL A 165 5.46 -9.83 -2.10
CA VAL A 165 4.55 -10.78 -1.43
C VAL A 165 5.05 -12.23 -1.49
N PHE A 166 5.59 -12.66 -2.63
CA PHE A 166 6.09 -14.03 -2.84
C PHE A 166 7.61 -14.12 -2.81
N SER A 167 8.27 -13.18 -2.12
CA SER A 167 9.72 -13.20 -1.99
C SER A 167 10.21 -14.48 -1.32
N SER A 168 11.23 -15.11 -1.90
CA SER A 168 11.92 -16.21 -1.23
C SER A 168 12.91 -15.73 -0.16
N GLU A 169 13.12 -14.41 -0.03
CA GLU A 169 14.10 -13.83 0.90
C GLU A 169 13.52 -13.58 2.30
N VAL A 170 12.21 -13.75 2.46
CA VAL A 170 11.56 -13.80 3.78
C VAL A 170 11.60 -15.22 4.33
N THR A 171 11.82 -15.33 5.64
CA THR A 171 11.89 -16.60 6.36
C THR A 171 10.52 -17.28 6.43
N ASP A 172 10.49 -18.58 6.73
CA ASP A 172 9.22 -19.31 6.87
C ASP A 172 8.37 -18.84 8.05
N ILE A 173 8.97 -18.20 9.05
CA ILE A 173 8.25 -17.55 10.15
C ILE A 173 7.57 -16.27 9.65
N GLN A 174 8.25 -15.47 8.83
CA GLN A 174 7.72 -14.22 8.27
C GLN A 174 6.63 -14.42 7.22
N LYS A 175 6.49 -15.64 6.66
CA LYS A 175 5.43 -16.01 5.70
C LYS A 175 4.13 -16.51 6.35
N LYS A 176 4.18 -16.89 7.62
CA LYS A 176 3.07 -17.50 8.37
C LYS A 176 2.33 -16.45 9.18
#